data_AF-W4Q9V4-F1
#
_entry.id   AF-W4Q9V4-F1
#
_cell.length_a   1.000
_cell.length_b   1.000
_cell.length_c   1.000
_cell.angle_alpha   90.00
_cell.angle_beta   90.00
_cell.angle_gamma   90.00
#
_symmetry.space_group_name_H-M   'P 1'
#
loop_
_entity.id
_entity.type
_entity.pdbx_description
1 polymer ?
#
loop_
_entity_poly.entity_id
_entity_poly.type
_entity_poly.pdbx_seq_one_letter_code
_entity_poly.pdbx_strand_id
1 'polypeptide(L)'
;MKPVIQKLSKPIPPVEPNKNDRRWSQIKQNWELYLFLLPTFIYFVLFHYVPMYGVQIAFRDYTPGFGITSSPWVGFEHFIRFFESYQFWNLIYNTFSLSALQLLITFPLPIIVALMLNQLVFKRYKKFVQTVIYAPHFISVVVLVGMVYVFFSGNGLINNFLSLIGLDEIRFLTEPTWFKPLYLGSSVWQETGWAAIIYLAALAALILNFMKRLL
;
A
#
# COMPACT_ATOMS: atom_id res chain seq x y z
N MET A 1 -61.70 -4.83 -57.93
CA MET A 1 -61.18 -6.11 -57.39
C MET A 1 -59.68 -6.08 -57.04
N LYS A 2 -59.15 -4.96 -56.53
CA LYS A 2 -57.74 -4.81 -56.11
C LYS A 2 -57.46 -4.52 -54.60
N PRO A 3 -58.39 -4.60 -53.62
CA PRO A 3 -58.04 -4.21 -52.25
C PRO A 3 -57.68 -5.37 -51.29
N VAL A 4 -57.72 -6.64 -51.72
CA VAL A 4 -57.60 -7.79 -50.78
C VAL A 4 -56.17 -8.38 -50.70
N ILE A 5 -55.35 -8.26 -51.75
CA ILE A 5 -54.00 -8.88 -51.78
C ILE A 5 -52.95 -8.06 -51.01
N GLN A 6 -53.19 -6.77 -50.74
CA GLN A 6 -52.21 -5.89 -50.10
C GLN A 6 -52.15 -6.03 -48.56
N LYS A 7 -53.06 -6.78 -47.94
CA LYS A 7 -53.08 -6.98 -46.47
C LYS A 7 -52.21 -8.13 -45.96
N LEU A 8 -51.63 -8.95 -46.84
CA LEU A 8 -50.80 -10.11 -46.46
C LEU A 8 -49.28 -9.89 -46.62
N SER A 9 -48.85 -8.69 -47.05
CA SER A 9 -47.44 -8.30 -47.16
C SER A 9 -47.05 -7.30 -46.06
N LYS A 10 -47.38 -7.61 -44.80
CA LYS A 10 -46.74 -6.89 -43.69
C LYS A 10 -45.42 -7.61 -43.38
N PRO A 11 -44.26 -6.94 -43.50
CA PRO A 11 -43.00 -7.54 -43.08
C PRO A 11 -43.13 -7.93 -41.61
N ILE A 12 -42.78 -9.18 -41.30
CA ILE A 12 -42.70 -9.67 -39.92
C ILE A 12 -41.78 -8.70 -39.19
N PRO A 13 -42.22 -8.09 -38.06
CA PRO A 13 -41.35 -7.19 -37.31
C PRO A 13 -40.06 -7.95 -36.96
N PRO A 14 -38.87 -7.34 -37.12
CA PRO A 14 -37.63 -8.01 -36.79
C PRO A 14 -37.72 -8.47 -35.34
N VAL A 15 -37.54 -9.78 -35.11
CA VAL A 15 -37.50 -10.36 -33.76
C VAL A 15 -36.39 -9.65 -33.03
N GLU A 16 -36.73 -8.75 -32.10
CA GLU A 16 -35.71 -8.05 -31.32
C GLU A 16 -34.92 -9.12 -30.56
N PRO A 17 -33.59 -9.22 -30.78
CA PRO A 17 -32.81 -10.25 -30.13
C PRO A 17 -32.96 -10.09 -28.62
N ASN A 18 -33.36 -11.16 -27.95
CA ASN A 18 -33.55 -11.21 -26.51
C ASN A 18 -32.29 -10.62 -25.84
N LYS A 19 -32.45 -9.71 -24.88
CA LYS A 19 -31.32 -9.04 -24.21
C LYS A 19 -30.30 -10.04 -23.65
N ASN A 20 -30.75 -11.24 -23.28
CA ASN A 20 -29.89 -12.33 -22.82
C ASN A 20 -29.01 -12.91 -23.95
N ASP A 21 -29.54 -13.08 -25.16
CA ASP A 21 -28.78 -13.59 -26.31
C ASP A 21 -27.67 -12.61 -26.72
N ARG A 22 -27.94 -11.30 -26.59
CA ARG A 22 -26.93 -10.25 -26.80
C ARG A 22 -25.78 -10.35 -25.79
N ARG A 23 -26.05 -10.62 -24.51
CA ARG A 23 -25.01 -10.76 -23.47
C ARG A 23 -24.13 -11.99 -23.68
N TRP A 24 -24.73 -13.14 -23.98
CA TRP A 24 -23.98 -14.37 -24.25
C TRP A 24 -23.16 -14.27 -25.54
N SER A 25 -23.69 -13.60 -26.57
CA SER A 25 -22.95 -13.30 -27.79
C SER A 25 -21.76 -12.38 -27.53
N GLN A 26 -21.90 -11.37 -26.67
CA GLN A 26 -20.80 -10.47 -26.27
C GLN A 26 -19.72 -11.17 -25.45
N ILE A 27 -20.11 -12.08 -24.53
CA ILE A 27 -19.15 -12.87 -23.75
C ILE A 27 -18.35 -13.81 -24.65
N LYS A 28 -19.02 -14.49 -25.59
CA LYS A 28 -18.35 -15.33 -26.60
C LYS A 28 -17.45 -14.53 -27.52
N GLN A 29 -17.85 -13.31 -27.91
CA GLN A 29 -17.03 -12.45 -28.76
C GLN A 29 -15.76 -11.96 -28.03
N ASN A 30 -15.82 -11.80 -26.70
CA ASN A 30 -14.72 -11.30 -25.88
C ASN A 30 -13.99 -12.41 -25.09
N TRP A 31 -14.12 -13.68 -25.49
CA TRP A 31 -13.56 -14.82 -24.74
C TRP A 31 -12.04 -14.72 -24.53
N GLU A 32 -11.31 -14.12 -25.48
CA GLU A 32 -9.87 -13.88 -25.39
C GLU A 32 -9.52 -12.98 -24.20
N LEU A 33 -10.31 -11.93 -23.94
CA LEU A 33 -10.12 -11.04 -22.79
C LEU A 33 -10.30 -11.78 -21.46
N TYR A 34 -11.29 -12.68 -21.40
CA TYR A 34 -11.50 -13.52 -20.22
C TYR A 34 -10.34 -14.51 -20.02
N LEU A 35 -9.80 -15.08 -21.10
CA LEU A 35 -8.64 -15.97 -21.03
C LEU A 35 -7.40 -15.26 -20.47
N PHE A 36 -7.14 -14.02 -20.89
CA PHE A 36 -6.05 -13.20 -20.33
C PHE A 36 -6.27 -12.81 -18.86
N LEU A 37 -7.53 -12.63 -18.44
CA LEU A 37 -7.88 -12.30 -17.06
C LEU A 37 -7.84 -13.51 -16.12
N LEU A 38 -8.10 -14.70 -16.64
CA LEU A 38 -8.20 -15.96 -15.91
C LEU A 38 -6.99 -16.26 -15.00
N PRO A 39 -5.72 -16.18 -15.43
CA PRO A 39 -4.58 -16.46 -14.54
C PRO A 39 -4.52 -15.49 -13.35
N THR A 40 -4.76 -14.20 -13.58
CA THR A 40 -4.81 -13.19 -12.52
C THR A 40 -5.95 -13.48 -11.54
N PHE A 41 -7.12 -13.82 -12.06
CA PHE A 41 -8.28 -14.16 -11.24
C PHE A 41 -8.02 -15.39 -10.37
N ILE A 42 -7.48 -16.48 -10.95
CA ILE A 42 -7.09 -17.69 -10.21
C ILE A 42 -6.08 -17.36 -9.11
N TYR A 43 -5.08 -16.54 -9.41
CA TYR A 43 -4.09 -16.11 -8.42
C TYR A 43 -4.75 -15.42 -7.21
N PHE A 44 -5.67 -14.48 -7.44
CA PHE A 44 -6.40 -13.82 -6.34
C PHE A 44 -7.26 -14.82 -5.56
N VAL A 45 -7.97 -15.71 -6.25
CA VAL A 45 -8.79 -16.72 -5.57
C VAL A 45 -7.94 -17.62 -4.67
N LEU A 46 -6.86 -18.20 -5.20
CA LEU A 46 -6.03 -19.17 -4.48
C LEU A 46 -5.17 -18.54 -3.38
N PHE A 47 -4.62 -17.35 -3.60
CA PHE A 47 -3.65 -16.76 -2.67
C PHE A 47 -4.22 -15.66 -1.78
N HIS A 48 -5.41 -15.11 -2.09
CA HIS A 48 -6.05 -14.09 -1.24
C HIS A 48 -7.36 -14.60 -0.63
N TYR A 49 -8.28 -15.13 -1.43
CA TYR A 49 -9.60 -15.56 -0.92
C TYR A 49 -9.57 -16.90 -0.17
N VAL A 50 -8.80 -17.89 -0.65
CA VAL A 50 -8.70 -19.18 0.03
C VAL A 50 -8.10 -19.02 1.45
N PRO A 51 -7.00 -18.26 1.67
CA PRO A 51 -6.50 -17.99 3.02
C PRO A 51 -7.50 -17.29 3.96
N MET A 52 -8.46 -16.52 3.43
CA MET A 52 -9.51 -15.90 4.26
C MET A 52 -10.42 -16.93 4.94
N TYR A 53 -10.44 -18.19 4.47
CA TYR A 53 -11.07 -19.28 5.21
C TYR A 53 -10.48 -19.43 6.63
N GLY A 54 -9.19 -19.13 6.81
CA GLY A 54 -8.50 -19.16 8.10
C GLY A 54 -9.00 -18.13 9.11
N VAL A 55 -9.77 -17.11 8.70
CA VAL A 55 -10.37 -16.14 9.64
C VAL A 55 -11.27 -16.81 10.68
N GLN A 56 -11.80 -18.01 10.37
CA GLN A 56 -12.57 -18.82 11.32
C GLN A 56 -11.77 -19.20 12.58
N ILE A 57 -10.44 -19.22 12.52
CA ILE A 57 -9.57 -19.51 13.67
C ILE A 57 -9.81 -18.50 14.80
N ALA A 58 -10.15 -17.25 14.49
CA ALA A 58 -10.45 -16.23 15.50
C ALA A 58 -11.67 -16.56 16.37
N PHE A 59 -12.52 -17.48 15.93
CA PHE A 59 -13.74 -17.91 16.63
C PHE A 59 -13.65 -19.33 17.19
N ARG A 60 -12.47 -19.96 17.10
CA ARG A 60 -12.22 -21.34 17.53
C ARG A 60 -11.11 -21.38 18.55
N ASP A 61 -11.16 -22.34 19.46
CA ASP A 61 -10.02 -22.65 20.34
C ASP A 61 -9.01 -23.50 19.57
N TYR A 62 -8.30 -22.84 18.66
CA TYR A 62 -7.44 -23.49 17.69
C TYR A 62 -6.21 -24.11 18.35
N THR A 63 -6.11 -25.42 18.25
CA THR A 63 -4.90 -26.16 18.61
C THR A 63 -4.30 -26.75 17.32
N PRO A 64 -3.00 -26.52 17.02
CA PRO A 64 -2.38 -27.02 15.79
C PRO A 64 -2.56 -28.52 15.54
N GLY A 65 -2.62 -29.33 16.61
CA GLY A 65 -2.83 -30.78 16.52
C GLY A 65 -4.21 -31.24 16.04
N PHE A 66 -5.26 -30.42 16.20
CA PHE A 66 -6.63 -30.76 15.79
C PHE A 66 -7.03 -30.16 14.43
N GLY A 67 -6.20 -29.27 13.89
CA GLY A 67 -6.51 -28.53 12.66
C GLY A 67 -7.62 -27.50 12.82
N ILE A 68 -7.89 -26.74 11.75
CA ILE A 68 -8.81 -25.59 11.76
C ILE A 68 -10.27 -26.04 11.96
N THR A 69 -10.67 -27.16 11.36
CA THR A 69 -12.06 -27.62 11.33
C THR A 69 -12.50 -28.39 12.57
N SER A 70 -11.57 -29.10 13.22
CA SER A 70 -11.89 -29.97 14.38
C SER A 70 -11.77 -29.25 15.73
N SER A 71 -11.21 -28.03 15.74
CA SER A 71 -11.10 -27.21 16.95
C SER A 71 -12.48 -26.66 17.37
N PRO A 72 -12.82 -26.67 18.67
CA PRO A 72 -14.14 -26.26 19.15
C PRO A 72 -14.40 -24.77 18.89
N TRP A 73 -15.66 -24.44 18.60
CA TRP A 73 -16.09 -23.07 18.34
C TRP A 73 -16.37 -22.34 19.65
N VAL A 74 -15.61 -21.29 19.94
CA VAL A 74 -15.70 -20.48 21.17
C VAL A 74 -16.34 -19.11 20.93
N GLY A 75 -16.72 -18.80 19.69
CA GLY A 75 -17.39 -17.55 19.36
C GLY A 75 -16.50 -16.34 19.61
N PHE A 76 -16.92 -15.41 20.46
CA PHE A 76 -16.21 -14.13 20.69
C PHE A 76 -15.27 -14.14 21.89
N GLU A 77 -15.00 -15.30 22.51
CA GLU A 77 -14.19 -15.39 23.72
C GLU A 77 -12.82 -14.69 23.59
N HIS A 78 -12.09 -14.94 22.50
CA HIS A 78 -10.79 -14.31 22.24
C HIS A 78 -10.88 -12.79 22.07
N PHE A 79 -11.97 -12.29 21.50
CA PHE A 79 -12.20 -10.86 21.34
C PHE A 79 -12.49 -10.19 22.68
N ILE A 80 -13.36 -10.78 23.50
CA ILE A 80 -13.68 -10.27 24.84
C ILE A 80 -12.40 -10.21 25.67
N ARG A 81 -11.64 -11.31 25.72
CA ARG A 81 -10.34 -11.36 26.40
C ARG A 81 -9.35 -10.31 25.90
N PHE A 82 -9.34 -10.02 24.60
CA PHE A 82 -8.49 -8.98 24.04
C PHE A 82 -8.93 -7.57 24.47
N PHE A 83 -10.23 -7.27 24.41
CA PHE A 83 -10.77 -5.97 24.81
C PHE A 83 -10.67 -5.70 26.31
N GLU A 84 -10.76 -6.75 27.13
CA GLU A 84 -10.62 -6.66 28.60
C GLU A 84 -9.17 -6.66 29.08
N SER A 85 -8.20 -6.86 28.18
CA SER A 85 -6.78 -6.85 28.53
C SER A 85 -6.32 -5.47 28.99
N TYR A 86 -5.53 -5.43 30.07
CA TYR A 86 -4.91 -4.19 30.57
C TYR A 86 -4.02 -3.48 29.53
N GLN A 87 -3.55 -4.21 28.51
CA GLN A 87 -2.72 -3.64 27.43
C GLN A 87 -3.54 -3.06 26.28
N PHE A 88 -4.84 -3.34 26.19
CA PHE A 88 -5.67 -3.02 25.02
C PHE A 88 -5.55 -1.55 24.61
N TRP A 89 -5.85 -0.63 25.52
CA TRP A 89 -5.80 0.81 25.24
C TRP A 89 -4.40 1.30 24.92
N ASN A 90 -3.37 0.76 25.57
CA ASN A 90 -1.97 1.10 25.27
C ASN A 90 -1.58 0.69 23.85
N LEU A 91 -2.00 -0.50 23.40
CA LEU A 91 -1.74 -0.99 22.04
C LEU A 91 -2.45 -0.12 20.99
N ILE A 92 -3.72 0.19 21.21
CA ILE A 92 -4.50 1.05 20.30
C ILE A 92 -3.89 2.45 20.22
N TYR A 93 -3.61 3.08 21.37
CA TYR A 93 -3.02 4.41 21.40
C TYR A 93 -1.63 4.46 20.76
N ASN A 94 -0.77 3.47 21.02
CA ASN A 94 0.55 3.40 20.42
C ASN A 94 0.47 3.22 18.89
N THR A 95 -0.40 2.33 18.42
CA THR A 95 -0.58 2.08 16.98
C THR A 95 -1.14 3.31 16.28
N PHE A 96 -2.20 3.90 16.83
CA PHE A 96 -2.84 5.08 16.26
C PHE A 96 -1.92 6.30 16.31
N SER A 97 -1.27 6.56 17.45
CA SER A 97 -0.35 7.69 17.58
C SER A 97 0.87 7.56 16.65
N LEU A 98 1.42 6.35 16.51
CA LEU A 98 2.52 6.10 15.56
C LEU A 98 2.07 6.31 14.11
N SER A 99 0.92 5.76 13.74
CA SER A 99 0.38 5.89 12.38
C SER A 99 0.02 7.34 12.03
N ALA A 100 -0.56 8.08 12.99
CA ALA A 100 -0.87 9.50 12.82
C ALA A 100 0.40 10.33 12.67
N LEU A 101 1.41 10.12 13.53
CA LEU A 101 2.71 10.81 13.42
C LEU A 101 3.40 10.48 12.09
N GLN A 102 3.38 9.21 11.70
CA GLN A 102 3.94 8.77 10.42
C GLN A 102 3.25 9.49 9.28
N LEU A 103 1.92 9.45 9.21
CA LEU A 103 1.15 10.13 8.17
C LEU A 103 1.45 11.64 8.14
N LEU A 104 1.42 12.32 9.29
CA LEU A 104 1.65 13.76 9.38
C LEU A 104 3.03 14.19 8.86
N ILE A 105 4.04 13.33 8.94
CA ILE A 105 5.40 13.65 8.45
C ILE A 105 5.63 13.10 7.05
N THR A 106 5.31 11.83 6.80
CA THR A 106 5.61 11.16 5.51
C THR A 106 4.68 11.61 4.39
N PHE A 107 3.55 12.26 4.68
CA PHE A 107 2.69 12.85 3.65
C PHE A 107 3.23 14.18 3.08
N PRO A 108 3.50 15.23 3.88
CA PRO A 108 3.96 16.51 3.35
C PRO A 108 5.42 16.47 2.89
N LEU A 109 6.28 15.66 3.51
CA LEU A 109 7.71 15.70 3.27
C LEU A 109 8.12 15.35 1.82
N PRO A 110 7.56 14.30 1.17
CA PRO A 110 7.81 14.03 -0.25
C PRO A 110 7.38 15.17 -1.17
N ILE A 111 6.31 15.90 -0.83
CA ILE A 111 5.84 17.07 -1.59
C ILE A 111 6.87 18.19 -1.49
N ILE A 112 7.36 18.47 -0.28
CA ILE A 112 8.41 19.48 -0.04
C ILE A 112 9.67 19.10 -0.85
N VAL A 113 10.11 17.86 -0.76
CA VAL A 113 11.27 17.36 -1.51
C VAL A 113 11.05 17.47 -3.02
N ALA A 114 9.87 17.12 -3.52
CA ALA A 114 9.53 17.26 -4.93
C ALA A 114 9.58 18.73 -5.40
N LEU A 115 9.06 19.66 -4.61
CA LEU A 115 9.11 21.09 -4.91
C LEU A 115 10.56 21.61 -4.91
N MET A 116 11.36 21.23 -3.92
CA MET A 116 12.79 21.59 -3.85
C MET A 116 13.55 21.05 -5.07
N LEU A 117 13.34 19.79 -5.44
CA LEU A 117 13.94 19.17 -6.62
C LEU A 117 13.44 19.80 -7.94
N ASN A 118 12.21 20.28 -7.98
CA ASN A 118 11.67 20.97 -9.15
C ASN A 118 12.37 22.31 -9.40
N GLN A 119 12.74 23.02 -8.33
CA GLN A 119 13.44 24.31 -8.41
C GLN A 119 14.92 24.22 -8.82
N LEU A 120 15.51 23.01 -8.82
CA LEU A 120 16.91 22.84 -9.23
C LEU A 120 17.09 23.09 -10.74
N VAL A 121 17.78 24.19 -11.06
CA VAL A 121 18.06 24.63 -12.45
C VAL A 121 19.12 23.75 -13.12
N PHE A 122 20.17 23.36 -12.39
CA PHE A 122 21.29 22.60 -12.94
C PHE A 122 20.96 21.11 -13.09
N LYS A 123 20.77 20.66 -14.32
CA LYS A 123 20.38 19.27 -14.66
C LYS A 123 21.30 18.20 -14.05
N ARG A 124 22.62 18.41 -14.05
CA ARG A 124 23.60 17.47 -13.49
C ARG A 124 23.44 17.33 -11.98
N TYR A 125 23.32 18.45 -11.27
CA TYR A 125 23.11 18.48 -9.83
C TYR A 125 21.77 17.86 -9.44
N LYS A 126 20.69 18.21 -10.14
CA LYS A 126 19.37 17.61 -9.95
C LYS A 126 19.41 16.08 -10.04
N LYS A 127 20.05 15.53 -11.08
CA LYS A 127 20.18 14.08 -11.28
C LYS A 127 20.98 13.40 -10.16
N PHE A 128 22.04 14.04 -9.66
CA PHE A 128 22.82 13.52 -8.54
C PHE A 128 21.99 13.47 -7.25
N VAL A 129 21.36 14.59 -6.89
CA VAL A 129 20.52 14.69 -5.68
C VAL A 129 19.37 13.67 -5.73
N GLN A 130 18.71 13.53 -6.89
CA GLN A 130 17.67 12.51 -7.09
C GLN A 130 18.20 11.10 -6.84
N THR A 131 19.34 10.74 -7.44
CA THR A 131 19.95 9.42 -7.24
C THR A 131 20.23 9.14 -5.76
N VAL A 132 20.81 10.11 -5.04
CA VAL A 132 21.15 9.97 -3.62
C VAL A 132 19.91 9.85 -2.74
N ILE A 133 18.89 10.68 -2.98
CA ILE A 133 17.66 10.69 -2.19
C ILE A 133 16.78 9.46 -2.51
N TYR A 134 16.87 8.88 -3.72
CA TYR A 134 16.08 7.71 -4.11
C TYR A 134 16.74 6.38 -3.73
N ALA A 135 18.07 6.34 -3.62
CA ALA A 135 18.82 5.12 -3.32
C ALA A 135 18.36 4.38 -2.04
N PRO A 136 18.03 5.05 -0.91
CA PRO A 136 17.64 4.37 0.32
C PRO A 136 16.44 3.45 0.19
N HIS A 137 15.48 3.76 -0.70
CA HIS A 137 14.29 2.94 -0.90
C HIS A 137 14.61 1.51 -1.37
N PHE A 138 15.73 1.31 -2.05
CA PHE A 138 16.16 -0.01 -2.52
C PHE A 138 16.85 -0.85 -1.44
N ILE A 139 17.12 -0.27 -0.26
CA ILE A 139 17.66 -1.01 0.88
C ILE A 139 16.53 -1.82 1.50
N SER A 140 16.74 -3.12 1.71
CA SER A 140 15.72 -3.95 2.38
C SER A 140 15.50 -3.48 3.82
N VAL A 141 14.26 -3.62 4.31
CA VAL A 141 13.91 -3.26 5.70
C VAL A 141 14.80 -3.97 6.72
N VAL A 142 15.15 -5.25 6.48
CA VAL A 142 16.03 -6.02 7.37
C VAL A 142 17.44 -5.40 7.44
N VAL A 143 18.01 -5.00 6.30
CA VAL A 143 19.31 -4.32 6.25
C VAL A 143 19.22 -2.96 6.94
N LEU A 144 18.15 -2.20 6.71
CA LEU A 144 17.94 -0.92 7.37
C LEU A 144 17.88 -1.06 8.90
N VAL A 145 17.16 -2.06 9.43
CA VAL A 145 17.12 -2.33 10.87
C VAL A 145 18.50 -2.71 11.40
N GLY A 146 19.27 -3.48 10.64
CA GLY A 146 20.67 -3.77 10.95
C GLY A 146 21.54 -2.51 11.02
N MET A 147 21.38 -1.57 10.08
CA MET A 147 22.08 -0.28 10.10
C MET A 147 21.70 0.56 11.32
N VAL A 148 20.40 0.64 11.64
CA VAL A 148 19.92 1.33 12.84
C VAL A 148 20.55 0.70 14.09
N TYR A 149 20.61 -0.63 14.17
CA TYR A 149 21.26 -1.31 15.30
C TYR A 149 22.75 -0.95 15.41
N VAL A 150 23.51 -1.02 14.32
CA VAL A 150 24.95 -0.69 14.33
C VAL A 150 25.20 0.77 14.70
N PHE A 151 24.39 1.70 14.19
CA PHE A 151 24.59 3.13 14.42
C PHE A 151 24.18 3.57 15.82
N PHE A 152 23.06 3.04 16.33
CA PHE A 152 22.43 3.48 17.57
C PHE A 152 22.62 2.51 18.75
N SER A 153 23.43 1.45 18.60
CA SER A 153 23.84 0.62 19.73
C SER A 153 24.66 1.42 20.75
N GLY A 154 24.83 0.86 21.97
CA GLY A 154 25.60 1.50 23.05
C GLY A 154 26.98 1.99 22.60
N ASN A 155 27.74 1.12 21.92
CA ASN A 155 29.06 1.45 21.33
C ASN A 155 28.97 1.83 19.85
N GLY A 156 27.78 2.24 19.39
CA GLY A 156 27.49 2.56 18.00
C GLY A 156 28.12 3.87 17.55
N LEU A 157 28.11 4.11 16.23
CA LEU A 157 28.70 5.33 15.64
C LEU A 157 28.16 6.62 16.28
N ILE A 158 26.87 6.67 16.60
CA ILE A 158 26.24 7.87 17.17
C ILE A 158 26.74 8.13 18.59
N ASN A 159 26.78 7.11 19.45
CA ASN A 159 27.28 7.27 20.83
C ASN A 159 28.79 7.56 20.87
N ASN A 160 29.59 6.94 19.99
CA ASN A 160 31.00 7.30 19.85
C ASN A 160 31.16 8.77 19.47
N PHE A 161 30.33 9.28 18.57
CA PHE A 161 30.33 10.70 18.21
C PHE A 161 29.89 11.62 19.36
N LEU A 162 28.87 11.23 20.13
CA LEU A 162 28.43 11.96 21.33
C LEU A 162 29.54 12.05 22.38
N SER A 163 30.24 10.93 22.62
CA SER A 163 31.38 10.87 23.54
C SER A 163 32.53 11.80 23.11
N LEU A 164 32.82 11.88 21.80
CA LEU A 164 33.85 12.78 21.26
C LEU A 164 33.56 14.27 21.53
N ILE A 165 32.28 14.65 21.62
CA ILE A 165 31.87 16.03 21.93
C ILE A 165 31.54 16.23 23.42
N GLY A 166 31.87 15.25 24.28
CA GLY A 166 31.72 15.33 25.73
C GLY A 166 30.29 15.12 26.25
N LEU A 167 29.41 14.50 25.46
CA LEU A 167 28.06 14.14 25.87
C LEU A 167 27.98 12.69 26.36
N ASP A 168 27.04 12.42 27.27
CA ASP A 168 26.77 11.08 27.77
C ASP A 168 26.19 10.18 26.68
N GLU A 169 26.49 8.89 26.79
CA GLU A 169 25.94 7.86 25.89
C GLU A 169 24.42 7.71 26.09
N ILE A 170 23.69 7.63 24.99
CA ILE A 170 22.24 7.47 25.00
C ILE A 170 21.89 6.02 24.67
N ARG A 171 20.99 5.43 25.45
CA ARG A 171 20.54 4.05 25.25
C ARG A 171 19.38 3.95 24.27
N PHE A 172 19.60 4.44 23.04
CA PHE A 172 18.61 4.56 21.98
C PHE A 172 17.72 3.33 21.74
N LEU A 173 18.31 2.12 21.78
CA LEU A 173 17.60 0.88 21.48
C LEU A 173 16.84 0.28 22.67
N THR A 174 17.16 0.72 23.91
CA THR A 174 16.51 0.19 25.12
C THR A 174 15.53 1.17 25.75
N GLU A 175 15.65 2.46 25.47
CA GLU A 175 14.73 3.47 25.97
C GLU A 175 13.48 3.60 25.07
N PRO A 176 12.26 3.44 25.62
CA PRO A 176 11.03 3.50 24.83
C PRO A 176 10.78 4.85 24.13
N THR A 177 11.31 5.94 24.69
CA THR A 177 11.19 7.31 24.16
C THR A 177 11.81 7.46 22.77
N TRP A 178 12.87 6.70 22.48
CA TRP A 178 13.59 6.75 21.21
C TRP A 178 13.00 5.88 20.11
N PHE A 179 12.06 4.97 20.44
CA PHE A 179 11.43 4.12 19.45
C PHE A 179 10.74 4.92 18.34
N LYS A 180 9.87 5.88 18.68
CA LYS A 180 9.11 6.65 17.67
C LYS A 180 10.05 7.50 16.79
N PRO A 181 11.01 8.27 17.33
CA PRO A 181 11.97 9.00 16.51
C PRO A 181 12.82 8.12 15.60
N LEU A 182 13.32 6.98 16.07
CA LEU A 182 14.16 6.08 15.26
C LEU A 182 13.35 5.43 14.15
N TYR A 183 12.16 4.90 14.47
CA TYR A 183 11.27 4.30 13.49
C TYR A 183 10.84 5.31 12.43
N LEU A 184 10.42 6.51 12.85
CA LEU A 184 9.95 7.55 11.94
C LEU A 184 11.10 8.14 11.11
N GLY A 185 12.24 8.41 11.72
CA GLY A 185 13.41 8.95 11.04
C GLY A 185 13.97 8.00 9.99
N SER A 186 14.06 6.71 10.30
CA SER A 186 14.48 5.69 9.35
C SER A 186 13.47 5.49 8.22
N SER A 187 12.16 5.48 8.53
CA SER A 187 11.10 5.39 7.52
C SER A 187 11.10 6.61 6.58
N VAL A 188 11.25 7.81 7.13
CA VAL A 188 11.36 9.06 6.37
C VAL A 188 12.58 9.01 5.45
N TRP A 189 13.73 8.60 5.95
CA TRP A 189 14.94 8.49 5.16
C TRP A 189 14.81 7.49 4.01
N GLN A 190 14.16 6.34 4.26
CA GLN A 190 13.97 5.29 3.26
C GLN A 190 12.95 5.67 2.17
N GLU A 191 11.80 6.24 2.55
CA GLU A 191 10.63 6.34 1.68
C GLU A 191 10.45 7.72 1.03
N THR A 192 10.94 8.79 1.64
CA THR A 192 10.62 10.17 1.21
C THR A 192 11.03 10.43 -0.24
N GLY A 193 12.23 9.98 -0.61
CA GLY A 193 12.74 10.19 -1.95
C GLY A 193 11.91 9.50 -3.02
N TRP A 194 11.58 8.22 -2.79
CA TRP A 194 10.75 7.45 -3.70
C TRP A 194 9.35 8.05 -3.85
N ALA A 195 8.71 8.39 -2.73
CA ALA A 195 7.40 9.04 -2.73
C ALA A 195 7.40 10.37 -3.49
N ALA A 196 8.51 11.13 -3.47
CA ALA A 196 8.65 12.39 -4.19
C ALA A 196 8.61 12.23 -5.72
N ILE A 197 8.88 11.03 -6.26
CA ILE A 197 8.86 10.77 -7.71
C ILE A 197 7.45 10.99 -8.30
N ILE A 198 6.42 10.51 -7.61
CA ILE A 198 5.03 10.66 -8.05
C ILE A 198 4.64 12.14 -8.11
N TYR A 199 5.02 12.91 -7.09
CA TYR A 199 4.75 14.35 -7.03
C TYR A 199 5.53 15.12 -8.10
N LEU A 200 6.79 14.75 -8.37
CA LEU A 200 7.56 15.32 -9.48
C LEU A 200 6.92 15.04 -10.85
N ALA A 201 6.43 13.82 -11.06
CA ALA A 201 5.74 13.45 -12.29
C ALA A 201 4.45 14.26 -12.48
N ALA A 202 3.67 14.43 -11.40
CA ALA A 202 2.47 15.25 -11.41
C ALA A 202 2.76 16.73 -11.72
N LEU A 203 3.80 17.29 -11.10
CA LEU A 203 4.24 18.68 -11.38
C LEU A 203 4.68 18.85 -12.84
N ALA A 204 5.43 17.90 -13.39
CA ALA A 204 5.86 17.94 -14.79
C ALA A 204 4.66 17.90 -15.76
N ALA A 205 3.66 17.07 -15.48
CA ALA A 205 2.43 17.00 -16.28
C ALA A 205 1.61 18.31 -16.23
N LEU A 206 1.53 18.94 -15.05
CA LEU A 206 0.82 20.22 -14.87
C LEU A 206 1.50 21.35 -15.65
N ILE A 207 2.83 21.47 -15.57
CA ILE A 207 3.61 22.47 -16.30
C ILE A 207 3.44 22.30 -17.82
N LEU A 208 3.49 21.06 -18.32
CA LEU A 208 3.32 20.77 -19.74
C LEU A 208 1.93 21.20 -20.24
N ASN A 209 0.88 20.93 -19.48
CA ASN A 209 -0.48 21.34 -19.82
C ASN A 209 -0.66 22.87 -19.77
N PHE A 210 0.00 23.55 -18.84
CA PHE A 210 -0.07 25.01 -18.74
C PHE A 210 0.64 25.70 -19.91
N MET A 211 1.84 25.23 -20.29
CA MET A 211 2.56 25.76 -21.45
C MET A 211 1.77 25.57 -22.76
N LYS A 212 1.09 24.42 -22.94
CA LYS A 212 0.23 24.16 -24.10
C LYS A 212 -1.01 25.06 -24.18
N ARG A 213 -1.47 25.63 -23.06
CA ARG A 213 -2.62 26.56 -23.04
C ARG A 213 -2.22 28.01 -23.35
N LEU A 214 -0.94 28.35 -23.23
CA LEU A 214 -0.42 29.69 -23.49
C LEU A 214 0.12 29.88 -24.91
N LEU A 215 0.24 28.80 -25.69
CA LEU A 215 0.60 28.78 -27.11
C LEU A 215 -0.64 28.47 -27.94
#